data_AF-A0A537EQ01-F1
#
_entry.id   AF-A0A537EQ01-F1
#
_cell.length_a   1.000
_cell.length_b   1.000
_cell.length_c   1.000
_cell.angle_alpha   90.00
_cell.angle_beta   90.00
_cell.angle_gamma   90.00
#
_symmetry.space_group_name_H-M   'P 1'
#
loop_
_entity.id
_entity.type
_entity.pdbx_description
1 polymer ?
#
loop_
_entity_poly.entity_id
_entity_poly.type
_entity_poly.pdbx_seq_one_letter_code
_entity_poly.pdbx_strand_id
1 'polypeptide(L)'
;MAPRASVGTLAAATSALTVATYLIAFVFSISVLFSTSIGLDLFHSPPVSLILGVFLYETRLPLQANSLTVYFGTVLVFLTCFVLAFREDGGIVSGLRKLAEGKIARQVPNWFAIMPLVSSSLLLLVVLIVTLENSVGLPTGSLLEDRPYVRLYSLAYASVVEEAAFRISVLGLLVAARASWHSYVSGGTALAASTTINRRVRLVFLGLLFPDQAKLETGLQSFRVNGWSGIHWSEWAMLCATSIWFGLLHLLGGGGWQVGKVASASLQGFAIGIAFMVYGAYASILFHWYFDVYFYVTFLAPAVLGNIVSLLIWITGILGFWILARAFLEMTRPQNGASRNGLYPAGQSSISAEA
;
A
#
# COMPACT_ATOMS: atom_id res chain seq x y z
N MET A 1 27.54 -9.83 -19.22
CA MET A 1 26.55 -10.44 -18.31
C MET A 1 26.63 -9.94 -16.85
N ALA A 2 27.73 -9.31 -16.40
CA ALA A 2 27.93 -8.87 -15.01
C ALA A 2 27.09 -7.67 -14.47
N PRO A 3 26.69 -6.62 -15.25
CA PRO A 3 26.12 -5.40 -14.66
C PRO A 3 24.68 -5.55 -14.15
N ARG A 4 23.98 -6.64 -14.49
CA ARG A 4 22.59 -6.86 -14.04
C ARG A 4 22.50 -7.43 -12.64
N ALA A 5 23.43 -8.31 -12.26
CA ALA A 5 23.46 -8.92 -10.94
C ALA A 5 23.90 -7.94 -9.86
N SER A 6 24.80 -7.01 -10.18
CA SER A 6 25.30 -6.01 -9.22
C SER A 6 24.21 -5.02 -8.80
N VAL A 7 23.41 -4.50 -9.74
CA VAL A 7 22.35 -3.53 -9.40
C VAL A 7 21.19 -4.20 -8.66
N GLY A 8 20.79 -5.42 -9.05
CA GLY A 8 19.78 -6.17 -8.32
C GLY A 8 20.21 -6.47 -6.89
N THR A 9 21.46 -6.89 -6.69
CA THR A 9 22.02 -7.17 -5.36
C THR A 9 22.06 -5.91 -4.50
N LEU A 10 22.50 -4.78 -5.06
CA LEU A 10 22.52 -3.50 -4.35
C LEU A 10 21.10 -3.09 -3.93
N ALA A 11 20.12 -3.21 -4.82
CA ALA A 11 18.73 -2.88 -4.51
C ALA A 11 18.11 -3.79 -3.44
N ALA A 12 18.45 -5.09 -3.43
CA ALA A 12 18.07 -5.98 -2.36
C ALA A 12 18.70 -5.57 -1.02
N ALA A 13 19.98 -5.21 -1.01
CA ALA A 13 20.68 -4.77 0.18
C ALA A 13 20.10 -3.46 0.74
N THR A 14 19.90 -2.44 -0.10
CA THR A 14 19.36 -1.14 0.34
C THR A 14 17.90 -1.26 0.75
N SER A 15 17.12 -2.13 0.09
CA SER A 15 15.77 -2.46 0.52
C SER A 15 15.75 -3.11 1.91
N ALA A 16 16.59 -4.12 2.15
CA ALA A 16 16.68 -4.78 3.45
C ALA A 16 17.05 -3.80 4.59
N LEU A 17 18.02 -2.90 4.33
CA LEU A 17 18.39 -1.85 5.27
C LEU A 17 17.24 -0.87 5.55
N THR A 18 16.50 -0.48 4.52
CA THR A 18 15.33 0.41 4.66
C THR A 18 14.18 -0.28 5.40
N VAL A 19 13.98 -1.59 5.19
CA VAL A 19 13.02 -2.35 5.99
C VAL A 19 13.42 -2.37 7.46
N ALA A 20 14.71 -2.50 7.77
CA ALA A 20 15.18 -2.42 9.15
C ALA A 20 14.84 -1.05 9.77
N THR A 21 14.98 0.05 9.03
CA THR A 21 14.58 1.38 9.53
C THR A 21 13.07 1.51 9.70
N TYR A 22 12.26 0.84 8.88
CA TYR A 22 10.79 0.79 9.08
C TYR A 22 10.45 0.14 10.42
N LEU A 23 11.07 -1.00 10.73
CA LEU A 23 10.83 -1.71 11.99
C LEU A 23 11.29 -0.87 13.20
N ILE A 24 12.44 -0.20 13.09
CA ILE A 24 12.92 0.70 14.15
C ILE A 24 11.95 1.87 14.35
N ALA A 25 11.50 2.51 13.26
CA ALA A 25 10.54 3.61 13.34
C ALA A 25 9.18 3.18 13.92
N PHE A 26 8.72 1.97 13.60
CA PHE A 26 7.50 1.41 14.18
C PHE A 26 7.63 1.15 15.69
N VAL A 27 8.74 0.58 16.14
CA VAL A 27 9.01 0.41 17.57
C VAL A 27 9.13 1.78 18.25
N PHE A 28 9.80 2.73 17.60
CA PHE A 28 9.98 4.08 18.11
C PHE A 28 8.63 4.78 18.31
N SER A 29 7.71 4.71 17.34
CA SER A 29 6.39 5.35 17.42
C SER A 29 5.58 4.87 18.63
N ILE A 30 5.77 3.62 19.05
CA ILE A 30 5.15 3.06 20.26
C ILE A 30 5.92 3.50 21.51
N SER A 31 7.25 3.40 21.50
CA SER A 31 8.09 3.72 22.67
C SER A 31 7.94 5.17 23.13
N VAL A 32 7.68 6.08 22.19
CA VAL A 32 7.45 7.50 22.45
C VAL A 32 6.22 7.73 23.34
N LEU A 33 5.20 6.85 23.29
CA LEU A 33 4.04 6.93 24.18
C LEU A 33 4.39 6.74 25.66
N PHE A 34 5.38 5.87 25.93
CA PHE A 34 5.75 5.47 27.30
C PHE A 34 6.92 6.27 27.87
N SER A 35 7.77 6.80 26.99
CA SER A 35 8.98 7.55 27.37
C SER A 35 8.77 9.06 27.52
N THR A 36 7.56 9.55 27.24
CA THR A 36 7.23 10.98 27.27
C THR A 36 5.82 11.20 27.86
N SER A 37 5.38 12.45 27.99
CA SER A 37 4.02 12.78 28.46
C SER A 37 2.91 12.38 27.48
N ILE A 38 3.24 12.01 26.24
CA ILE A 38 2.28 11.81 25.15
C ILE A 38 1.23 10.77 25.45
N GLY A 39 1.62 9.62 26.01
CA GLY A 39 0.67 8.57 26.34
C GLY A 39 -0.38 9.10 27.31
N LEU A 40 0.04 9.90 28.30
CA LEU A 40 -0.86 10.55 29.26
C LEU A 40 -1.71 11.64 28.60
N ASP A 41 -1.11 12.46 27.73
CA ASP A 41 -1.80 13.53 27.01
C ASP A 41 -2.90 12.98 26.07
N LEU A 42 -2.63 11.87 25.38
CA LEU A 42 -3.61 11.17 24.54
C LEU A 42 -4.65 10.38 25.35
N PHE A 43 -4.32 9.99 26.58
CA PHE A 43 -5.27 9.32 27.48
C PHE A 43 -6.28 10.32 28.06
N HIS A 44 -5.81 11.51 28.45
CA HIS A 44 -6.64 12.58 28.99
C HIS A 44 -7.27 13.48 27.92
N SER A 45 -7.01 13.22 26.63
CA SER A 45 -7.64 13.98 25.55
C SER A 45 -9.16 13.79 25.58
N PRO A 46 -9.94 14.83 25.19
CA PRO A 46 -11.38 14.69 25.05
C PRO A 46 -11.73 13.50 24.15
N PRO A 47 -12.79 12.73 24.47
CA PRO A 47 -13.22 11.62 23.62
C PRO A 47 -13.46 12.10 22.18
N VAL A 48 -12.92 11.34 21.24
CA VAL A 48 -13.10 11.58 19.80
C VAL A 48 -14.09 10.57 19.25
N SER A 49 -14.96 11.02 18.34
CA SER A 49 -15.79 10.11 17.55
C SER A 49 -14.91 9.28 16.63
N LEU A 50 -15.16 7.96 16.60
CA LEU A 50 -14.50 7.11 15.62
C LEU A 50 -14.97 7.48 14.22
N ILE A 51 -14.02 7.65 13.30
CA ILE A 51 -14.29 7.90 11.89
C ILE A 51 -14.14 6.59 11.13
N LEU A 52 -15.13 6.28 10.30
CA LEU A 52 -15.07 5.18 9.36
C LEU A 52 -15.04 5.74 7.94
N GLY A 53 -14.01 5.36 7.19
CA GLY A 53 -13.90 5.66 5.77
C GLY A 53 -14.65 4.64 4.94
N VAL A 54 -15.68 5.06 4.21
CA VAL A 54 -16.44 4.20 3.28
C VAL A 54 -16.87 4.99 2.05
N PHE A 55 -16.66 4.45 0.85
CA PHE A 55 -17.14 5.02 -0.41
C PHE A 55 -16.77 6.49 -0.61
N LEU A 56 -15.48 6.82 -0.47
CA LEU A 56 -14.96 8.19 -0.62
C LEU A 56 -15.49 9.19 0.43
N TYR A 57 -16.17 8.70 1.47
CA TYR A 57 -16.75 9.50 2.52
C TYR A 57 -16.25 9.07 3.89
N GLU A 58 -16.07 10.05 4.77
CA GLU A 58 -15.73 9.83 6.17
C GLU A 58 -16.99 10.03 7.02
N THR A 59 -17.43 8.98 7.69
CA THR A 59 -18.60 9.04 8.56
C THR A 59 -18.19 8.90 10.01
N ARG A 60 -18.79 9.73 10.88
CA ARG A 60 -18.58 9.66 12.33
C ARG A 60 -19.50 8.60 12.90
N LEU A 61 -18.93 7.60 13.54
CA LEU A 61 -19.67 6.57 14.26
C LEU A 61 -20.17 7.13 15.60
N PRO A 62 -21.32 6.64 16.10
CA PRO A 62 -21.82 6.97 17.45
C PRO A 62 -21.03 6.24 18.55
N LEU A 63 -19.73 6.01 18.33
CA LEU A 63 -18.80 5.40 19.25
C LEU A 63 -17.71 6.43 19.53
N GLN A 64 -17.38 6.59 20.82
CA GLN A 64 -16.35 7.53 21.26
C GLN A 64 -15.25 6.76 22.00
N ALA A 65 -14.02 7.20 21.80
CA ALA A 65 -12.86 6.68 22.51
C ALA A 65 -11.86 7.81 22.76
N ASN A 66 -11.00 7.68 23.78
CA ASN A 66 -9.86 8.59 23.92
C ASN A 66 -8.85 8.33 22.79
N SER A 67 -8.03 9.34 22.47
CA SER A 67 -7.10 9.27 21.34
C SER A 67 -6.06 8.17 21.50
N LEU A 68 -5.66 7.83 22.74
CA LEU A 68 -4.72 6.74 23.01
C LEU A 68 -5.29 5.37 22.57
N THR A 69 -6.57 5.11 22.87
CA THR A 69 -7.26 3.86 22.51
C THR A 69 -7.33 3.70 21.00
N VAL A 70 -7.69 4.78 20.29
CA VAL A 70 -7.73 4.79 18.82
C VAL A 70 -6.33 4.57 18.25
N TYR A 71 -5.31 5.23 18.80
CA TYR A 71 -3.92 5.06 18.37
C TYR A 71 -3.45 3.61 18.52
N PHE A 72 -3.71 2.96 19.67
CA PHE A 72 -3.37 1.55 19.86
C PHE A 72 -4.09 0.64 18.87
N GLY A 73 -5.38 0.90 18.60
CA GLY A 73 -6.12 0.18 17.56
C GLY A 73 -5.44 0.30 16.19
N THR A 74 -5.03 1.51 15.81
CA THR A 74 -4.29 1.77 14.57
C THR A 74 -2.92 1.06 14.54
N VAL A 75 -2.18 1.07 15.65
CA VAL A 75 -0.91 0.35 15.77
C VAL A 75 -1.09 -1.16 15.57
N LEU A 76 -2.18 -1.74 16.09
CA LEU A 76 -2.50 -3.16 15.87
C LEU A 76 -2.83 -3.46 14.40
N VAL A 77 -3.51 -2.53 13.71
CA VAL A 77 -3.73 -2.63 12.25
C VAL A 77 -2.38 -2.65 11.52
N PHE A 78 -1.50 -1.69 11.80
CA PHE A 78 -0.17 -1.65 11.18
C PHE A 78 0.65 -2.91 11.48
N LEU A 79 0.66 -3.38 12.74
CA LEU A 79 1.36 -4.61 13.11
C LEU A 79 0.84 -5.80 12.29
N THR A 80 -0.48 -5.91 12.14
CA THR A 80 -1.10 -6.95 11.31
C THR A 80 -0.64 -6.82 9.87
N CYS A 81 -0.64 -5.61 9.31
CA CYS A 81 -0.18 -5.37 7.95
C CYS A 81 1.31 -5.71 7.76
N PHE A 82 2.17 -5.37 8.72
CA PHE A 82 3.60 -5.75 8.71
C PHE A 82 3.76 -7.28 8.73
N VAL A 83 3.02 -8.00 9.57
CA VAL A 83 3.08 -9.46 9.64
C VAL A 83 2.64 -10.10 8.32
N LEU A 84 1.55 -9.59 7.72
CA LEU A 84 1.08 -10.05 6.40
C LEU A 84 2.12 -9.77 5.31
N ALA A 85 2.63 -8.54 5.25
CA ALA A 85 3.65 -8.14 4.30
C ALA A 85 4.94 -8.96 4.46
N PHE A 86 5.32 -9.34 5.68
CA PHE A 86 6.52 -10.15 5.93
C PHE A 86 6.39 -11.58 5.40
N ARG A 87 5.18 -12.15 5.41
CA ARG A 87 4.91 -13.57 5.11
C ARG A 87 4.43 -13.82 3.68
N GLU A 88 3.88 -12.82 3.02
CA GLU A 88 3.29 -12.95 1.69
C GLU A 88 4.30 -13.46 0.64
N ASP A 89 3.84 -14.26 -0.32
CA ASP A 89 4.64 -14.79 -1.45
C ASP A 89 5.97 -15.48 -1.09
N GLY A 90 5.97 -16.27 -0.01
CA GLY A 90 7.18 -16.95 0.47
C GLY A 90 8.10 -16.05 1.31
N GLY A 91 7.62 -14.84 1.63
CA GLY A 91 8.20 -13.91 2.58
C GLY A 91 9.32 -13.03 2.03
N ILE A 92 9.79 -12.13 2.91
CA ILE A 92 10.77 -11.09 2.54
C ILE A 92 12.06 -11.66 1.96
N VAL A 93 12.58 -12.78 2.49
CA VAL A 93 13.83 -13.38 2.00
C VAL A 93 13.70 -13.83 0.54
N SER A 94 12.55 -14.44 0.17
CA SER A 94 12.28 -14.78 -1.21
C SER A 94 12.13 -13.53 -2.08
N GLY A 95 11.51 -12.47 -1.57
CA GLY A 95 11.39 -11.18 -2.26
C GLY A 95 12.75 -10.56 -2.56
N LEU A 96 13.63 -10.46 -1.55
CA LEU A 96 14.99 -9.94 -1.68
C LEU A 96 15.82 -10.76 -2.67
N ARG A 97 15.68 -12.09 -2.68
CA ARG A 97 16.32 -12.95 -3.68
C ARG A 97 15.84 -12.63 -5.10
N LYS A 98 14.52 -12.50 -5.31
CA LYS A 98 13.94 -12.12 -6.62
C LYS A 98 14.46 -10.75 -7.10
N LEU A 99 14.64 -9.80 -6.18
CA LEU A 99 15.26 -8.49 -6.47
C LEU A 99 16.73 -8.65 -6.89
N ALA A 100 17.52 -9.40 -6.11
CA ALA A 100 18.93 -9.66 -6.39
C ALA A 100 19.14 -10.30 -7.77
N GLU A 101 18.25 -11.22 -8.14
CA GLU A 101 18.26 -11.90 -9.44
C GLU A 101 17.69 -11.06 -10.60
N GLY A 102 17.12 -9.88 -10.31
CA GLY A 102 16.52 -8.99 -11.32
C GLY A 102 15.26 -9.57 -11.99
N LYS A 103 14.48 -10.40 -11.29
CA LYS A 103 13.32 -11.14 -11.83
C LYS A 103 11.98 -10.42 -11.72
N ILE A 104 11.97 -9.14 -11.33
CA ILE A 104 10.77 -8.35 -11.00
C ILE A 104 9.74 -8.33 -12.15
N ALA A 105 10.20 -8.23 -13.40
CA ALA A 105 9.30 -8.19 -14.56
C ALA A 105 8.53 -9.50 -14.80
N ARG A 106 9.03 -10.62 -14.27
CA ARG A 106 8.47 -11.97 -14.49
C ARG A 106 7.80 -12.53 -13.24
N GLN A 107 8.22 -12.08 -12.07
CA GLN A 107 7.74 -12.56 -10.78
C GLN A 107 7.59 -11.36 -9.86
N VAL A 108 6.35 -11.12 -9.43
CA VAL A 108 6.04 -10.12 -8.42
C VAL A 108 6.83 -10.48 -7.14
N PRO A 109 7.74 -9.61 -6.66
CA PRO A 109 8.43 -9.81 -5.40
C PRO A 109 7.47 -9.59 -4.24
N ASN A 110 7.76 -10.17 -3.08
CA ASN A 110 7.06 -9.86 -1.84
C ASN A 110 6.96 -8.34 -1.60
N TRP A 111 5.79 -7.85 -1.16
CA TRP A 111 5.55 -6.41 -0.97
C TRP A 111 6.61 -5.77 -0.06
N PHE A 112 6.94 -6.41 1.07
CA PHE A 112 7.85 -5.82 2.03
C PHE A 112 9.28 -5.69 1.50
N ALA A 113 9.67 -6.54 0.55
CA ALA A 113 10.95 -6.42 -0.15
C ALA A 113 10.96 -5.33 -1.23
N ILE A 114 9.87 -5.11 -1.97
CA ILE A 114 9.83 -4.11 -3.06
C ILE A 114 9.41 -2.71 -2.57
N MET A 115 8.66 -2.64 -1.47
CA MET A 115 8.09 -1.41 -0.91
C MET A 115 9.13 -0.29 -0.77
N PRO A 116 10.34 -0.50 -0.20
CA PRO A 116 11.35 0.56 -0.09
C PRO A 116 11.72 1.22 -1.42
N LEU A 117 11.80 0.43 -2.50
CA LEU A 117 12.13 0.94 -3.83
C LEU A 117 10.98 1.80 -4.34
N VAL A 118 9.74 1.31 -4.26
CA VAL A 118 8.56 2.01 -4.75
C VAL A 118 8.31 3.30 -3.95
N SER A 119 8.37 3.22 -2.63
CA SER A 119 8.06 4.33 -1.75
C SER A 119 9.12 5.43 -1.76
N SER A 120 10.41 5.07 -1.77
CA SER A 120 11.49 6.04 -1.88
C SER A 120 11.47 6.74 -3.24
N SER A 121 11.26 6.00 -4.35
CA SER A 121 11.17 6.63 -5.68
C SER A 121 9.98 7.59 -5.77
N LEU A 122 8.83 7.19 -5.26
CA LEU A 122 7.65 8.04 -5.24
C LEU A 122 7.88 9.28 -4.38
N LEU A 123 8.54 9.17 -3.23
CA LEU A 123 8.89 10.31 -2.39
C LEU A 123 9.77 11.32 -3.14
N LEU A 124 10.80 10.84 -3.87
CA LEU A 124 11.62 11.72 -4.69
C LEU A 124 10.80 12.45 -5.77
N LEU A 125 9.83 11.76 -6.39
CA LEU A 125 8.93 12.38 -7.37
C LEU A 125 8.01 13.42 -6.73
N VAL A 126 7.46 13.12 -5.54
CA VAL A 126 6.64 14.06 -4.76
C VAL A 126 7.45 15.30 -4.39
N VAL A 127 8.68 15.14 -3.90
CA VAL A 127 9.57 16.27 -3.58
C VAL A 127 9.87 17.11 -4.81
N LEU A 128 10.12 16.48 -5.97
CA LEU A 128 10.32 17.18 -7.23
C LEU A 128 9.09 18.01 -7.63
N ILE A 129 7.89 17.41 -7.60
CA ILE A 129 6.63 18.09 -7.93
C ILE A 129 6.41 19.28 -7.01
N VAL A 130 6.52 19.08 -5.69
CA VAL A 130 6.34 20.13 -4.69
C VAL A 130 7.35 21.27 -4.89
N THR A 131 8.60 20.95 -5.23
CA THR A 131 9.63 21.96 -5.51
C THR A 131 9.29 22.79 -6.74
N LEU A 132 8.82 22.14 -7.82
CA LEU A 132 8.40 22.82 -9.05
C LEU A 132 7.15 23.67 -8.82
N GLU A 133 6.14 23.16 -8.13
CA GLU A 133 4.91 23.90 -7.81
C GLU A 133 5.21 25.14 -6.96
N ASN A 134 6.02 25.01 -5.92
CA ASN A 134 6.44 26.17 -5.12
C ASN A 134 7.22 27.19 -5.95
N SER A 135 8.04 26.75 -6.92
CA SER A 135 8.79 27.66 -7.80
C SER A 135 7.91 28.51 -8.71
N VAL A 136 6.68 28.07 -9.00
CA VAL A 136 5.68 28.81 -9.79
C VAL A 136 4.57 29.45 -8.94
N GLY A 137 4.76 29.51 -7.62
CA GLY A 137 3.81 30.15 -6.70
C GLY A 137 2.57 29.33 -6.38
N LEU A 138 2.64 28.00 -6.51
CA LEU A 138 1.59 27.06 -6.10
C LEU A 138 2.00 26.39 -4.77
N PRO A 139 1.74 27.03 -3.62
CA PRO A 139 2.11 26.48 -2.31
C PRO A 139 1.39 25.16 -2.02
N THR A 140 2.11 24.22 -1.41
CA THR A 140 1.55 22.96 -0.92
C THR A 140 0.77 23.14 0.38
N GLY A 141 1.15 24.11 1.21
CA GLY A 141 0.62 24.28 2.56
C GLY A 141 1.15 23.25 3.55
N SER A 142 0.56 23.19 4.73
CA SER A 142 0.95 22.28 5.81
C SER A 142 -0.23 21.99 6.72
N LEU A 143 -0.16 20.89 7.47
CA LEU A 143 -1.15 20.59 8.49
C LEU A 143 -1.19 21.67 9.58
N LEU A 144 -2.39 22.02 10.04
CA LEU A 144 -2.63 23.05 11.07
C LEU A 144 -2.30 22.59 12.50
N GLU A 145 -2.28 21.28 12.77
CA GLU A 145 -2.04 20.75 14.12
C GLU A 145 -0.55 20.79 14.45
N ASP A 146 -0.11 21.77 15.24
CA ASP A 146 1.31 21.99 15.54
C ASP A 146 1.85 21.12 16.67
N ARG A 147 0.99 20.47 17.48
CA ARG A 147 1.46 19.58 18.53
C ARG A 147 1.97 18.29 17.90
N PRO A 148 3.28 17.98 18.01
CA PRO A 148 3.88 16.95 17.19
C PRO A 148 3.23 15.57 17.41
N TYR A 149 2.81 15.32 18.64
CA TYR A 149 2.34 14.01 19.04
C TYR A 149 0.86 13.77 18.74
N VAL A 150 0.05 14.84 18.76
CA VAL A 150 -1.32 14.80 18.24
C VAL A 150 -1.28 14.61 16.72
N ARG A 151 -0.31 15.23 16.05
CA ARG A 151 -0.05 15.02 14.62
C ARG A 151 0.35 13.58 14.30
N LEU A 152 1.24 12.96 15.10
CA LEU A 152 1.59 11.54 14.92
C LEU A 152 0.35 10.64 15.00
N TYR A 153 -0.52 10.88 15.99
CA TYR A 153 -1.78 10.17 16.14
C TYR A 153 -2.71 10.38 14.93
N SER A 154 -2.93 11.62 14.52
CA SER A 154 -3.88 11.93 13.44
C SER A 154 -3.41 11.37 12.10
N LEU A 155 -2.12 11.50 11.78
CA LEU A 155 -1.49 10.90 10.60
C LEU A 155 -1.65 9.37 10.59
N ALA A 156 -1.33 8.72 11.71
CA ALA A 156 -1.47 7.27 11.83
C ALA A 156 -2.91 6.81 11.58
N TYR A 157 -3.89 7.47 12.20
CA TYR A 157 -5.28 7.09 12.06
C TYR A 157 -5.83 7.40 10.66
N ALA A 158 -5.49 8.56 10.10
CA ALA A 158 -5.86 8.97 8.74
C ALA A 158 -5.38 7.95 7.70
N SER A 159 -4.14 7.47 7.80
CA SER A 159 -3.61 6.43 6.91
C SER A 159 -4.49 5.17 6.83
N VAL A 160 -5.18 4.78 7.91
CA VAL A 160 -6.08 3.61 7.88
C VAL A 160 -7.46 3.98 7.35
N VAL A 161 -8.01 5.11 7.82
CA VAL A 161 -9.35 5.58 7.44
C VAL A 161 -9.42 5.92 5.95
N GLU A 162 -8.42 6.61 5.43
CA GLU A 162 -8.37 7.01 4.03
C GLU A 162 -8.19 5.78 3.12
N GLU A 163 -7.40 4.80 3.51
CA GLU A 163 -7.28 3.55 2.73
C GLU A 163 -8.59 2.76 2.72
N ALA A 164 -9.33 2.76 3.84
CA ALA A 164 -10.67 2.19 3.90
C ALA A 164 -11.65 2.92 2.96
N ALA A 165 -11.65 4.26 2.97
CA ALA A 165 -12.55 5.09 2.17
C ALA A 165 -12.30 5.00 0.66
N PHE A 166 -11.03 4.97 0.24
CA PHE A 166 -10.68 5.13 -1.18
C PHE A 166 -10.29 3.83 -1.87
N ARG A 167 -9.68 2.88 -1.16
CA ARG A 167 -9.11 1.67 -1.79
C ARG A 167 -9.99 0.47 -1.46
N ILE A 168 -10.08 0.12 -0.18
CA ILE A 168 -10.77 -1.09 0.28
C ILE A 168 -12.24 -1.04 -0.13
N SER A 169 -12.97 0.01 0.24
CA SER A 169 -14.41 0.09 -0.02
C SER A 169 -14.78 0.37 -1.48
N VAL A 170 -13.93 1.06 -2.25
CA VAL A 170 -14.26 1.46 -3.64
C VAL A 170 -13.63 0.53 -4.66
N LEU A 171 -12.29 0.47 -4.74
CA LEU A 171 -11.59 -0.42 -5.67
C LEU A 171 -11.82 -1.89 -5.30
N GLY A 172 -11.76 -2.20 -4.00
CA GLY A 172 -11.99 -3.56 -3.51
C GLY A 172 -13.41 -4.04 -3.78
N LEU A 173 -14.42 -3.18 -3.61
CA LEU A 173 -15.79 -3.55 -3.94
C LEU A 173 -16.00 -3.72 -5.45
N LEU A 174 -15.38 -2.86 -6.27
CA LEU A 174 -15.44 -3.02 -7.72
C LEU A 174 -14.90 -4.39 -8.15
N VAL A 175 -13.75 -4.81 -7.61
CA VAL A 175 -13.16 -6.12 -7.89
C VAL A 175 -14.03 -7.25 -7.32
N ALA A 176 -14.53 -7.12 -6.09
CA ALA A 176 -15.45 -8.07 -5.47
C ALA A 176 -16.71 -8.29 -6.33
N ALA A 177 -17.32 -7.21 -6.82
CA ALA A 177 -18.51 -7.26 -7.67
C ALA A 177 -18.20 -7.97 -9.00
N ARG A 178 -17.08 -7.63 -9.66
CA ARG A 178 -16.64 -8.27 -10.91
C ARG A 178 -16.35 -9.75 -10.73
N ALA A 179 -15.59 -10.13 -9.70
CA ALA A 179 -15.26 -11.52 -9.40
C ALA A 179 -16.50 -12.34 -9.07
N SER A 180 -17.40 -11.79 -8.24
CA SER A 180 -18.66 -12.44 -7.88
C SER A 180 -19.59 -12.62 -9.09
N TRP A 181 -19.68 -11.59 -9.95
CA TRP A 181 -20.46 -11.65 -11.19
C TRP A 181 -19.91 -12.68 -12.17
N HIS A 182 -18.59 -12.67 -12.41
CA HIS A 182 -17.94 -13.66 -13.28
C HIS A 182 -18.16 -15.08 -12.75
N SER A 183 -17.96 -15.30 -11.45
CA SER A 183 -18.22 -16.60 -10.84
C SER A 183 -19.69 -17.04 -10.96
N TYR A 184 -20.64 -16.11 -10.99
CA TYR A 184 -22.05 -16.40 -11.16
C TYR A 184 -22.36 -16.81 -12.61
N VAL A 185 -21.90 -16.03 -13.59
CA VAL A 185 -22.17 -16.27 -15.02
C VAL A 185 -21.44 -17.52 -15.53
N SER A 186 -20.19 -17.74 -15.12
CA SER A 186 -19.39 -18.90 -15.53
C SER A 186 -19.73 -20.19 -14.77
N GLY A 187 -20.50 -20.10 -13.67
CA GLY A 187 -20.85 -21.21 -12.77
C GLY A 187 -22.06 -22.04 -13.18
N GLY A 188 -22.49 -21.97 -14.45
CA GLY A 188 -23.67 -22.65 -14.99
C GLY A 188 -23.56 -24.18 -15.18
N THR A 189 -22.93 -24.92 -14.26
CA THR A 189 -23.09 -26.39 -14.16
C THR A 189 -23.56 -26.79 -12.76
N ALA A 190 -24.64 -27.56 -12.74
CA ALA A 190 -25.66 -27.67 -11.70
C ALA A 190 -25.30 -28.36 -10.37
N LEU A 191 -24.04 -28.33 -9.89
CA LEU A 191 -23.63 -29.12 -8.71
C LEU A 191 -23.01 -28.32 -7.53
N ALA A 192 -23.38 -27.04 -7.34
CA ALA A 192 -22.77 -26.20 -6.29
C ALA A 192 -23.73 -25.26 -5.53
N ALA A 193 -25.03 -25.52 -5.54
CA ALA A 193 -26.02 -24.61 -4.92
C ALA A 193 -25.84 -24.44 -3.39
N SER A 194 -25.40 -25.48 -2.66
CA SER A 194 -25.17 -25.40 -1.20
C SER A 194 -23.83 -24.74 -0.81
N THR A 195 -22.90 -24.59 -1.75
CA THR A 195 -21.57 -23.94 -1.55
C THR A 195 -21.51 -22.51 -2.10
N THR A 196 -22.61 -22.02 -2.68
CA THR A 196 -22.64 -20.76 -3.43
C THR A 196 -22.54 -19.51 -2.56
N ILE A 197 -23.21 -19.47 -1.39
CA ILE A 197 -23.18 -18.29 -0.49
C ILE A 197 -21.79 -18.13 0.14
N ASN A 198 -21.22 -19.20 0.69
CA ASN A 198 -19.88 -19.17 1.28
C ASN A 198 -18.83 -18.72 0.26
N ARG A 199 -18.97 -19.15 -1.00
CA ARG A 199 -18.10 -18.69 -2.08
C ARG A 199 -18.27 -17.21 -2.38
N ARG A 200 -19.51 -16.71 -2.48
CA ARG A 200 -19.78 -15.27 -2.73
C ARG A 200 -19.23 -14.39 -1.61
N VAL A 201 -19.49 -14.76 -0.35
CA VAL A 201 -18.97 -14.04 0.82
C VAL A 201 -17.44 -14.03 0.79
N ARG A 202 -16.80 -15.18 0.54
CA ARG A 202 -15.35 -15.27 0.37
C ARG A 202 -14.83 -14.35 -0.74
N LEU A 203 -15.46 -14.32 -1.91
CA LEU A 203 -15.06 -13.46 -3.02
C LEU A 203 -15.22 -11.97 -2.69
N VAL A 204 -16.20 -11.59 -1.88
CA VAL A 204 -16.34 -10.22 -1.37
C VAL A 204 -15.15 -9.87 -0.47
N PHE A 205 -14.84 -10.71 0.53
CA PHE A 205 -13.69 -10.48 1.40
C PHE A 205 -12.36 -10.45 0.64
N LEU A 206 -12.17 -11.37 -0.30
CA LEU A 206 -10.99 -11.37 -1.16
C LEU A 206 -10.94 -10.13 -2.05
N GLY A 207 -12.06 -9.70 -2.64
CA GLY A 207 -12.05 -8.47 -3.45
C GLY A 207 -11.67 -7.24 -2.64
N LEU A 208 -12.19 -7.13 -1.41
CA LEU A 208 -11.91 -6.02 -0.51
C LEU A 208 -10.47 -6.01 0.01
N LEU A 209 -9.90 -7.17 0.34
CA LEU A 209 -8.60 -7.26 1.03
C LEU A 209 -7.44 -7.71 0.12
N PHE A 210 -7.71 -8.52 -0.89
CA PHE A 210 -6.75 -9.19 -1.77
C PHE A 210 -7.28 -9.27 -3.22
N PRO A 211 -7.49 -8.11 -3.89
CA PRO A 211 -8.19 -8.03 -5.18
C PRO A 211 -7.57 -8.92 -6.26
N ASP A 212 -6.24 -9.03 -6.33
CA ASP A 212 -5.60 -9.89 -7.32
C ASP A 212 -5.91 -11.38 -7.10
N GLN A 213 -5.98 -11.81 -5.83
CA GLN A 213 -6.34 -13.18 -5.47
C GLN A 213 -7.81 -13.48 -5.80
N ALA A 214 -8.72 -12.51 -5.60
CA ALA A 214 -10.12 -12.66 -6.03
C ALA A 214 -10.25 -12.90 -7.55
N LYS A 215 -9.42 -12.20 -8.34
CA LYS A 215 -9.36 -12.39 -9.80
C LYS A 215 -8.81 -13.76 -10.16
N LEU A 216 -7.71 -14.19 -9.54
CA LEU A 216 -7.13 -15.52 -9.73
C LEU A 216 -8.13 -16.65 -9.43
N GLU A 217 -8.86 -16.58 -8.30
CA GLU A 217 -9.83 -17.62 -7.90
C GLU A 217 -11.05 -17.74 -8.84
N THR A 218 -11.29 -16.72 -9.67
CA THR A 218 -12.42 -16.67 -10.60
C THR A 218 -11.99 -16.80 -12.06
N GLY A 219 -10.70 -16.92 -12.35
CA GLY A 219 -10.15 -16.98 -13.70
C GLY A 219 -10.17 -15.64 -14.44
N LEU A 220 -10.43 -14.54 -13.74
CA LEU A 220 -10.27 -13.20 -14.30
C LEU A 220 -8.79 -12.88 -14.53
N GLN A 221 -8.53 -11.96 -15.46
CA GLN A 221 -7.18 -11.46 -15.68
C GLN A 221 -6.64 -10.84 -14.38
N SER A 222 -5.43 -11.22 -13.99
CA SER A 222 -4.79 -10.80 -12.74
C SER A 222 -3.42 -10.21 -13.04
N PHE A 223 -2.94 -9.30 -12.19
CA PHE A 223 -1.63 -8.70 -12.37
C PHE A 223 -0.52 -9.75 -12.29
N ARG A 224 -0.64 -10.73 -11.38
CA ARG A 224 0.36 -11.80 -11.22
C ARG A 224 0.58 -12.65 -12.46
N VAL A 225 -0.48 -12.86 -13.27
CA VAL A 225 -0.42 -13.70 -14.47
C VAL A 225 -0.26 -12.86 -15.74
N ASN A 226 -0.92 -11.71 -15.80
CA ASN A 226 -1.07 -10.92 -17.02
C ASN A 226 -0.31 -9.58 -16.98
N GLY A 227 0.40 -9.26 -15.89
CA GLY A 227 1.05 -7.96 -15.69
C GLY A 227 0.04 -6.82 -15.74
N TRP A 228 0.39 -5.72 -16.41
CA TRP A 228 -0.48 -4.54 -16.53
C TRP A 228 -1.82 -4.81 -17.22
N SER A 229 -1.84 -5.77 -18.15
CA SER A 229 -3.09 -6.24 -18.79
C SER A 229 -3.99 -7.03 -17.83
N GLY A 230 -3.50 -7.34 -16.63
CA GLY A 230 -4.25 -7.94 -15.54
C GLY A 230 -5.13 -6.96 -14.77
N ILE A 231 -4.97 -5.66 -14.99
CA ILE A 231 -5.83 -4.63 -14.42
C ILE A 231 -6.86 -4.23 -15.48
N HIS A 232 -8.13 -4.46 -15.20
CA HIS A 232 -9.19 -4.21 -16.16
C HIS A 232 -9.40 -2.70 -16.39
N TRP A 233 -9.90 -2.29 -17.56
CA TRP A 233 -10.10 -0.85 -17.86
C TRP A 233 -10.99 -0.13 -16.84
N SER A 234 -12.00 -0.80 -16.27
CA SER A 234 -12.85 -0.22 -15.22
C SER A 234 -12.10 -0.02 -13.92
N GLU A 235 -11.13 -0.91 -13.60
CA GLU A 235 -10.25 -0.80 -12.45
C GLU A 235 -9.31 0.40 -12.64
N TRP A 236 -8.74 0.56 -13.84
CA TRP A 236 -7.97 1.75 -14.21
C TRP A 236 -8.77 3.05 -14.11
N ALA A 237 -9.97 3.09 -14.68
CA ALA A 237 -10.82 4.27 -14.65
C ALA A 237 -11.16 4.66 -13.21
N MET A 238 -11.55 3.69 -12.37
CA MET A 238 -11.84 3.94 -10.97
C MET A 238 -10.60 4.38 -10.20
N LEU A 239 -9.46 3.73 -10.41
CA LEU A 239 -8.19 4.13 -9.79
C LEU A 239 -7.85 5.59 -10.09
N CYS A 240 -7.93 6.01 -11.36
CA CYS A 240 -7.67 7.38 -11.76
C CYS A 240 -8.65 8.34 -11.07
N ALA A 241 -9.95 8.03 -11.11
CA ALA A 241 -10.98 8.86 -10.51
C ALA A 241 -10.80 9.02 -8.99
N THR A 242 -10.58 7.92 -8.26
CA THR A 242 -10.38 7.96 -6.80
C THR A 242 -9.08 8.66 -6.43
N SER A 243 -8.04 8.57 -7.26
CA SER A 243 -6.76 9.24 -7.01
C SER A 243 -6.85 10.75 -7.18
N ILE A 244 -7.53 11.22 -8.22
CA ILE A 244 -7.82 12.65 -8.41
C ILE A 244 -8.67 13.17 -7.25
N TRP A 245 -9.72 12.42 -6.87
CA TRP A 245 -10.58 12.78 -5.74
C TRP A 245 -9.81 12.84 -4.42
N PHE A 246 -8.87 11.91 -4.21
CA PHE A 246 -8.00 11.88 -3.04
C PHE A 246 -7.15 13.16 -2.92
N GLY A 247 -6.55 13.62 -4.03
CA GLY A 247 -5.81 14.88 -4.04
C GLY A 247 -6.71 16.11 -3.86
N LEU A 248 -7.90 16.12 -4.44
CA LEU A 248 -8.87 17.20 -4.25
C LEU A 248 -9.33 17.31 -2.80
N LEU A 249 -9.58 16.18 -2.12
CA LEU A 249 -9.99 16.17 -0.72
C LEU A 249 -8.90 16.69 0.23
N HIS A 250 -7.62 16.60 -0.15
CA HIS A 250 -6.57 17.25 0.63
C HIS A 250 -6.73 18.78 0.63
N LEU A 251 -7.10 19.37 -0.52
CA LEU A 251 -7.39 20.81 -0.62
C LEU A 251 -8.71 21.18 0.09
N LEU A 252 -9.76 20.38 -0.10
CA LEU A 252 -11.11 20.69 0.37
C LEU A 252 -11.36 20.34 1.85
N GLY A 253 -10.56 19.44 2.42
CA GLY A 253 -10.75 18.89 3.77
C GLY A 253 -10.42 19.86 4.91
N GLY A 254 -9.92 21.07 4.60
CA GLY A 254 -9.67 22.11 5.60
C GLY A 254 -8.50 21.84 6.55
N GLY A 255 -7.67 20.83 6.27
CA GLY A 255 -6.53 20.44 7.11
C GLY A 255 -5.30 21.37 7.03
N GLY A 256 -5.35 22.41 6.19
CA GLY A 256 -4.25 23.38 5.97
C GLY A 256 -3.45 23.18 4.69
N TRP A 257 -3.73 22.11 3.94
CA TRP A 257 -3.19 21.92 2.59
C TRP A 257 -3.74 22.94 1.60
N GLN A 258 -2.91 23.28 0.62
CA GLN A 258 -3.21 24.27 -0.42
C GLN A 258 -3.16 23.62 -1.82
N VAL A 259 -3.34 24.44 -2.86
CA VAL A 259 -3.52 23.95 -4.24
C VAL A 259 -2.35 23.06 -4.71
N GLY A 260 -1.12 23.36 -4.31
CA GLY A 260 0.07 22.55 -4.63
C GLY A 260 0.13 21.20 -3.91
N LYS A 261 -0.86 20.83 -3.08
CA LYS A 261 -0.97 19.47 -2.54
C LYS A 261 -1.72 18.53 -3.49
N VAL A 262 -2.59 19.07 -4.37
CA VAL A 262 -3.50 18.26 -5.18
C VAL A 262 -2.75 17.30 -6.10
N ALA A 263 -1.72 17.76 -6.82
CA ALA A 263 -0.98 16.92 -7.75
C ALA A 263 -0.17 15.83 -7.04
N SER A 264 0.59 16.21 -6.01
CA SER A 264 1.40 15.27 -5.23
C SER A 264 0.55 14.23 -4.49
N ALA A 265 -0.55 14.64 -3.86
CA ALA A 265 -1.48 13.73 -3.21
C ALA A 265 -2.21 12.82 -4.22
N SER A 266 -2.61 13.33 -5.40
CA SER A 266 -3.22 12.50 -6.44
C SER A 266 -2.26 11.43 -6.95
N LEU A 267 -1.01 11.80 -7.20
CA LEU A 267 0.03 10.86 -7.63
C LEU A 267 0.31 9.80 -6.56
N GLN A 268 0.45 10.22 -5.30
CA GLN A 268 0.61 9.30 -4.18
C GLN A 268 -0.58 8.35 -4.08
N GLY A 269 -1.79 8.89 -4.20
CA GLY A 269 -3.02 8.12 -4.13
C GLY A 269 -3.15 7.09 -5.24
N PHE A 270 -2.65 7.40 -6.44
CA PHE A 270 -2.57 6.49 -7.58
C PHE A 270 -1.59 5.35 -7.31
N ALA A 271 -0.38 5.67 -6.85
CA ALA A 271 0.63 4.65 -6.55
C ALA A 271 0.20 3.70 -5.41
N ILE A 272 -0.44 4.23 -4.37
CA ILE A 272 -1.02 3.44 -3.28
C ILE A 272 -2.15 2.54 -3.81
N GLY A 273 -3.00 3.05 -4.71
CA GLY A 273 -4.05 2.24 -5.34
C GLY A 273 -3.51 1.12 -6.24
N ILE A 274 -2.37 1.33 -6.90
CA ILE A 274 -1.66 0.23 -7.61
C ILE A 274 -1.18 -0.83 -6.61
N ALA A 275 -0.55 -0.42 -5.50
CA ALA A 275 -0.14 -1.37 -4.47
C ALA A 275 -1.32 -2.17 -3.91
N PHE A 276 -2.47 -1.52 -3.69
CA PHE A 276 -3.72 -2.20 -3.33
C PHE A 276 -4.13 -3.26 -4.34
N MET A 277 -4.18 -2.93 -5.63
CA MET A 277 -4.64 -3.87 -6.67
C MET A 277 -3.68 -5.04 -6.89
N VAL A 278 -2.38 -4.86 -6.66
CA VAL A 278 -1.35 -5.88 -6.88
C VAL A 278 -1.16 -6.78 -5.65
N TYR A 279 -1.14 -6.19 -4.45
CA TYR A 279 -0.76 -6.88 -3.21
C TYR A 279 -1.91 -6.99 -2.21
N GLY A 280 -2.76 -5.97 -2.12
CA GLY A 280 -3.93 -5.94 -1.24
C GLY A 280 -3.92 -4.80 -0.21
N ALA A 281 -4.92 -4.83 0.67
CA ALA A 281 -5.18 -3.79 1.68
C ALA A 281 -3.98 -3.54 2.59
N TYR A 282 -3.29 -4.60 3.02
CA TYR A 282 -2.12 -4.46 3.88
C TYR A 282 -1.00 -3.65 3.22
N ALA A 283 -0.83 -3.80 1.91
CA ALA A 283 0.23 -3.11 1.17
C ALA A 283 -0.10 -1.62 1.01
N SER A 284 -1.36 -1.29 0.72
CA SER A 284 -1.80 0.10 0.58
C SER A 284 -1.74 0.85 1.92
N ILE A 285 -2.15 0.21 3.02
CA ILE A 285 -2.03 0.74 4.38
C ILE A 285 -0.57 1.00 4.76
N LEU A 286 0.34 0.04 4.53
CA LEU A 286 1.77 0.24 4.82
C LEU A 286 2.40 1.32 3.92
N PHE A 287 1.95 1.42 2.66
CA PHE A 287 2.44 2.44 1.77
C PHE A 287 2.00 3.84 2.23
N HIS A 288 0.77 3.98 2.71
CA HIS A 288 0.30 5.23 3.32
C HIS A 288 1.06 5.53 4.61
N TRP A 289 1.20 4.54 5.50
CA TRP A 289 1.99 4.62 6.73
C TRP A 289 3.42 5.12 6.48
N TYR A 290 4.03 4.77 5.33
CA TYR A 290 5.36 5.26 4.97
C TYR A 290 5.42 6.80 4.82
N PHE A 291 4.43 7.40 4.15
CA PHE A 291 4.41 8.86 3.94
C PHE A 291 4.03 9.61 5.20
N ASP A 292 3.13 9.03 5.99
CA ASP A 292 2.54 9.69 7.14
C ASP A 292 3.34 9.43 8.41
N VAL A 293 3.43 8.17 8.83
CA VAL A 293 3.99 7.81 10.14
C VAL A 293 5.50 7.66 10.06
N TYR A 294 6.02 6.89 9.09
CA TYR A 294 7.46 6.64 9.00
C TYR A 294 8.23 7.94 8.81
N PHE A 295 7.84 8.75 7.82
CA PHE A 295 8.50 10.02 7.57
C PHE A 295 8.40 10.96 8.78
N TYR A 296 7.22 11.04 9.40
CA TYR A 296 7.02 11.90 10.56
C TYR A 296 7.83 11.46 11.79
N VAL A 297 7.91 10.15 12.06
CA VAL A 297 8.75 9.60 13.12
C VAL A 297 10.23 9.91 12.87
N THR A 298 10.69 9.81 11.63
CA THR A 298 12.09 10.13 11.28
C THR A 298 12.41 11.62 11.48
N PHE A 299 11.41 12.48 11.29
CA PHE A 299 11.50 13.91 11.61
C PHE A 299 11.56 14.17 13.13
N LEU A 300 10.83 13.40 13.95
CA LEU A 300 10.85 13.54 15.41
C LEU A 300 12.16 13.04 16.06
N ALA A 301 12.87 12.12 15.41
CA ALA A 301 14.08 11.49 15.94
C ALA A 301 15.29 11.64 15.01
N PRO A 302 15.69 12.87 14.62
CA PRO A 302 16.72 13.08 13.62
C PRO A 302 18.09 12.58 14.09
N ALA A 303 18.38 12.64 15.39
CA ALA A 303 19.62 12.11 15.97
C ALA A 303 19.74 10.58 15.89
N VAL A 304 18.61 9.87 15.83
CA VAL A 304 18.57 8.39 15.82
C VAL A 304 18.48 7.86 14.39
N LEU A 305 17.63 8.48 13.56
CA LEU A 305 17.28 7.96 12.23
C LEU A 305 17.63 8.91 11.08
N GLY A 306 17.79 10.21 11.33
CA GLY A 306 17.72 11.24 10.28
C GLY A 306 18.73 11.05 9.14
N ASN A 307 20.03 10.99 9.47
CA ASN A 307 21.08 10.93 8.44
C ASN A 307 21.05 9.63 7.64
N ILE A 308 20.89 8.49 8.33
CA ILE A 308 20.87 7.18 7.67
C ILE A 308 19.61 6.99 6.82
N VAL A 309 18.45 7.42 7.31
CA VAL A 309 17.20 7.34 6.56
C VAL A 309 17.23 8.24 5.34
N SER A 310 17.72 9.49 5.48
CA SER A 310 17.86 10.40 4.34
C SER A 310 18.75 9.79 3.24
N LEU A 311 19.93 9.28 3.61
CA LEU A 311 20.83 8.60 2.67
C LEU A 311 20.16 7.40 1.99
N LEU A 312 19.48 6.55 2.77
CA LEU A 312 18.77 5.38 2.25
C LEU A 312 17.63 5.76 1.31
N ILE A 313 16.86 6.81 1.60
CA ILE A 313 15.79 7.31 0.72
C ILE A 313 16.37 7.70 -0.64
N TRP A 314 17.49 8.44 -0.67
CA TRP A 314 18.10 8.85 -1.94
C TRP A 314 18.63 7.65 -2.74
N ILE A 315 19.43 6.79 -2.11
CA ILE A 315 20.02 5.63 -2.79
C ILE A 315 18.91 4.68 -3.27
N THR A 316 18.00 4.29 -2.38
CA THR A 316 16.92 3.36 -2.67
C THR A 316 15.94 3.97 -3.68
N GLY A 317 15.66 5.27 -3.60
CA GLY A 317 14.78 5.96 -4.55
C GLY A 317 15.34 6.03 -5.97
N ILE A 318 16.64 6.32 -6.13
CA ILE A 318 17.29 6.32 -7.45
C ILE A 318 17.33 4.90 -8.04
N LEU A 319 17.71 3.91 -7.23
CA LEU A 319 17.69 2.50 -7.65
C LEU A 319 16.27 2.05 -8.02
N GLY A 320 15.28 2.44 -7.22
CA GLY A 320 13.88 2.13 -7.47
C GLY A 320 13.41 2.67 -8.81
N PHE A 321 13.74 3.91 -9.18
CA PHE A 321 13.39 4.45 -10.49
C PHE A 321 13.96 3.62 -11.62
N TRP A 322 15.25 3.30 -11.56
CA TRP A 322 15.91 2.53 -12.59
C TRP A 322 15.32 1.13 -12.74
N ILE A 323 15.09 0.44 -11.61
CA ILE A 323 14.56 -0.91 -11.58
C ILE A 323 13.10 -0.96 -12.04
N LEU A 324 12.25 -0.07 -11.52
CA LEU A 324 10.82 -0.03 -11.82
C LEU A 324 10.57 0.40 -13.26
N ALA A 325 11.29 1.41 -13.77
CA ALA A 325 11.19 1.82 -15.17
C ALA A 325 11.59 0.68 -16.11
N ARG A 326 12.67 -0.04 -15.79
CA ARG A 326 13.08 -1.21 -16.57
C ARG A 326 12.05 -2.33 -16.50
N ALA A 327 11.53 -2.65 -15.32
CA ALA A 327 10.50 -3.67 -15.16
C ALA A 327 9.24 -3.32 -15.97
N PHE A 328 8.82 -2.06 -15.94
CA PHE A 328 7.71 -1.55 -16.75
C PHE A 328 7.94 -1.73 -18.26
N LEU A 329 9.13 -1.37 -18.76
CA LEU A 329 9.49 -1.56 -20.17
C LEU A 329 9.55 -3.05 -20.57
N GLU A 330 9.97 -3.94 -19.66
CA GLU A 330 10.00 -5.37 -19.92
C GLU A 330 8.58 -5.97 -19.96
N MET A 331 7.66 -5.50 -19.11
CA MET A 331 6.27 -5.97 -19.08
C MET A 331 5.42 -5.47 -20.26
N THR A 332 5.78 -4.34 -20.88
CA THR A 332 5.03 -3.77 -22.02
C THR A 332 5.49 -4.29 -23.37
N ARG A 333 6.59 -5.05 -23.44
CA ARG A 333 7.05 -5.66 -24.69
C ARG A 333 6.09 -6.76 -25.15
N PRO A 334 5.66 -6.77 -26.43
CA PRO A 334 4.90 -7.88 -26.99
C PRO A 334 5.67 -9.18 -26.82
N GLN A 335 5.07 -10.18 -26.16
CA GLN A 335 5.66 -11.52 -26.12
C GLN A 335 5.46 -12.18 -27.48
N ASN A 336 6.41 -11.95 -28.39
CA ASN A 336 6.46 -12.68 -29.65
C ASN A 336 6.79 -14.15 -29.36
N GLY A 337 5.79 -15.03 -29.43
CA GLY A 337 5.99 -16.46 -29.73
C GLY A 337 6.21 -17.46 -28.58
N ALA A 338 6.10 -17.09 -27.30
CA ALA A 338 6.14 -18.08 -26.22
C ALA A 338 4.73 -18.56 -25.86
N SER A 339 4.42 -19.83 -26.15
CA SER A 339 3.14 -20.45 -25.85
C SER A 339 2.73 -20.26 -24.39
N ARG A 340 1.50 -19.80 -24.17
CA ARG A 340 0.82 -19.60 -22.87
C ARG A 340 0.72 -20.83 -21.94
N ASN A 341 1.29 -21.97 -22.30
CA ASN A 341 1.05 -23.26 -21.63
C ASN A 341 2.00 -23.58 -20.46
N GLY A 342 2.93 -22.70 -20.10
CA GLY A 342 3.93 -22.99 -19.06
C GLY A 342 3.68 -22.38 -17.67
N LEU A 343 2.60 -21.62 -17.46
CA LEU A 343 2.38 -20.84 -16.22
C LEU A 343 1.33 -21.42 -15.26
N TYR A 344 0.74 -22.57 -15.57
CA TYR A 344 0.02 -23.35 -14.56
C TYR A 344 1.02 -24.30 -13.89
N PRO A 345 1.32 -24.16 -12.59
CA PRO A 345 1.76 -25.31 -11.84
C PRO A 345 0.60 -26.31 -11.88
N ALA A 346 0.80 -27.42 -12.57
CA ALA A 346 -0.07 -28.57 -12.41
C ALA A 346 -0.02 -28.98 -10.92
N GLY A 347 -1.17 -28.96 -10.25
CA GLY A 347 -1.40 -29.67 -9.00
C GLY A 347 -0.66 -29.16 -7.75
N GLN A 348 -1.31 -28.27 -7.01
CA GLN A 348 -1.31 -28.38 -5.54
C GLN A 348 -2.75 -28.31 -5.03
N SER A 349 -3.55 -29.30 -5.45
CA SER A 349 -4.62 -29.84 -4.62
C SER A 349 -4.00 -30.82 -3.63
N SER A 350 -3.45 -30.31 -2.54
CA SER A 350 -3.21 -31.10 -1.32
C SER A 350 -3.46 -30.21 -0.11
N ILE A 351 -4.75 -29.89 0.09
CA ILE A 351 -5.26 -29.86 1.45
C ILE A 351 -5.33 -31.33 1.87
N SER A 352 -4.23 -31.85 2.43
CA SER A 352 -4.29 -33.06 3.23
C SER A 352 -5.01 -32.71 4.52
N ALA A 353 -6.33 -32.88 4.49
CA ALA A 353 -7.04 -33.28 5.68
C ALA A 353 -6.57 -34.70 6.01
N GLU A 354 -5.83 -34.86 7.10
CA GLU A 354 -5.72 -36.11 7.86
C GLU A 354 -5.15 -35.80 9.25
N ALA A 355 -5.91 -36.23 10.27
CA ALA A 355 -5.76 -36.13 11.73
C ALA A 355 -6.04 -34.78 12.40
#